data_AF-A0A846M7J5-F1
#
_entry.id   AF-A0A846M7J5-F1
#
_cell.length_a   1.000
_cell.length_b   1.000
_cell.length_c   1.000
_cell.angle_alpha   90.00
_cell.angle_beta   90.00
_cell.angle_gamma   90.00
#
_symmetry.space_group_name_H-M   'P 1'
#
loop_
_entity.id
_entity.type
_entity.pdbx_description
1 polymer ?
#
loop_
_entity_poly.entity_id
_entity_poly.type
_entity_poly.pdbx_seq_one_letter_code
_entity_poly.pdbx_strand_id
1 'polypeptide(L)'
;MAALLALSACLVTPGKFESTLDIRADRQFSFTYKGEILASDMKGMESSPADPAENTEPRTKDSAYTKAALKDGPDERFDTSNAGGNETQMRGIAAALSKEKGFRSVRYMGRNRFEIDYAISGRLTHSFLFPFNSDAKIILPFVAVELRGDDRVRVKAPGYSSNFDQSAPPMAQGGSGNDAAKALDGVFTLTTDAEIISQNQEDGAQAAAQGKQIMWKITPLTTEAPTATLRVSR
;
A
#
# COMPACT_ATOMS: atom_id res chain seq x y z
N MET A 1 24.07 12.83 -19.55
CA MET A 1 23.66 11.63 -18.80
C MET A 1 22.95 12.09 -17.54
N ALA A 2 21.62 12.00 -17.50
CA ALA A 2 20.87 12.16 -16.27
C ALA A 2 20.93 10.82 -15.53
N ALA A 3 21.62 10.77 -14.39
CA ALA A 3 21.54 9.63 -13.49
C ALA A 3 20.10 9.59 -12.95
N LEU A 4 19.31 8.64 -13.44
CA LEU A 4 18.03 8.30 -12.82
C LEU A 4 18.35 7.73 -11.45
N LEU A 5 18.12 8.50 -10.39
CA LEU A 5 18.15 8.01 -9.02
C LEU A 5 17.05 6.94 -8.91
N ALA A 6 17.43 5.67 -8.92
CA ALA A 6 16.50 4.57 -8.70
C ALA A 6 16.09 4.60 -7.22
N LEU A 7 14.85 5.04 -6.94
CA LEU A 7 14.28 4.86 -5.61
C LEU A 7 14.05 3.36 -5.40
N SER A 8 14.84 2.76 -4.52
CA SER A 8 14.61 1.38 -4.05
C SER A 8 13.40 1.32 -3.13
N ALA A 9 12.19 1.28 -3.70
CA ALA A 9 10.97 1.08 -2.93
C ALA A 9 10.88 -0.37 -2.41
N CYS A 10 10.30 -0.55 -1.22
CA CYS A 10 9.95 -1.88 -0.72
C CYS A 10 8.54 -2.20 -1.21
N LEU A 11 8.41 -3.24 -2.05
CA LEU A 11 7.12 -3.78 -2.41
C LEU A 11 6.65 -4.67 -1.26
N VAL A 12 5.42 -4.45 -0.83
CA VAL A 12 4.79 -5.27 0.20
C VAL A 12 3.46 -5.78 -0.32
N THR A 13 3.04 -6.96 0.11
CA THR A 13 1.72 -7.53 -0.21
C THR A 13 1.06 -8.12 1.04
N PRO A 14 -0.27 -8.14 1.13
CA PRO A 14 -0.95 -8.80 2.24
C PRO A 14 -0.87 -10.33 2.08
N GLY A 15 -0.68 -11.03 3.19
CA GLY A 15 -0.77 -12.49 3.29
C GLY A 15 -2.13 -12.91 3.85
N LYS A 16 -2.12 -13.59 5.00
CA LYS A 16 -3.36 -13.86 5.76
C LYS A 16 -3.80 -12.65 6.58
N PHE A 17 -5.02 -12.15 6.43
CA PHE A 17 -5.45 -10.95 7.17
C PHE A 17 -6.96 -10.81 7.40
N GLU A 18 -7.29 -9.93 8.34
CA GLU A 18 -8.60 -9.32 8.51
C GLU A 18 -8.44 -7.80 8.48
N SER A 19 -9.26 -7.12 7.68
CA SER A 19 -9.24 -5.66 7.57
C SER A 19 -10.65 -5.10 7.63
N THR A 20 -10.85 -4.08 8.46
CA THR A 20 -12.14 -3.43 8.62
C THR A 20 -12.00 -1.93 8.41
N LEU A 21 -12.94 -1.34 7.70
CA LEU A 21 -13.08 0.09 7.51
C LEU A 21 -14.50 0.46 7.93
N ASP A 22 -14.64 1.35 8.89
CA ASP A 22 -15.91 2.00 9.19
C ASP A 22 -15.81 3.47 8.75
N ILE A 23 -16.78 3.92 7.96
CA ILE A 23 -16.90 5.32 7.54
C ILE A 23 -18.33 5.77 7.81
N ARG A 24 -18.51 6.77 8.65
CA ARG A 24 -19.80 7.35 8.98
C ARG A 24 -20.17 8.48 8.03
N ALA A 25 -21.47 8.78 7.95
CA ALA A 25 -22.00 9.90 7.20
C ALA A 25 -21.35 11.23 7.62
N ASP A 26 -21.05 11.42 8.91
CA ASP A 26 -20.37 12.61 9.45
C ASP A 26 -18.82 12.59 9.32
N ARG A 27 -18.29 11.66 8.52
CA ARG A 27 -16.86 11.41 8.29
C ARG A 27 -16.08 10.89 9.49
N GLN A 28 -16.71 10.50 10.58
CA GLN A 28 -16.01 9.65 11.53
C GLN A 28 -15.56 8.39 10.80
N PHE A 29 -14.32 7.98 11.05
CA PHE A 29 -13.81 6.75 10.47
C PHE A 29 -12.96 5.99 11.47
N SER A 30 -12.92 4.68 11.27
CA SER A 30 -11.92 3.82 11.86
C SER A 30 -11.44 2.80 10.84
N PHE A 31 -10.17 2.46 10.91
CA PHE A 31 -9.58 1.42 10.09
C PHE A 31 -8.76 0.49 10.96
N THR A 32 -8.93 -0.81 10.74
CA THR A 32 -8.10 -1.84 11.35
C THR A 32 -7.53 -2.78 10.29
N TYR A 33 -6.33 -3.27 10.58
CA TYR A 33 -5.69 -4.33 9.84
C TYR A 33 -4.97 -5.24 10.81
N LYS A 34 -5.32 -6.53 10.80
CA LYS A 34 -4.64 -7.54 11.60
C LYS A 34 -4.27 -8.71 10.70
N GLY A 35 -2.98 -8.98 10.58
CA GLY A 35 -2.54 -10.04 9.69
C GLY A 35 -1.11 -9.93 9.24
N GLU A 36 -0.81 -10.67 8.18
CA GLU A 36 0.51 -10.84 7.62
C GLU A 36 0.78 -9.84 6.50
N ILE A 37 1.96 -9.23 6.52
CA ILE A 37 2.50 -8.49 5.39
C ILE A 37 3.77 -9.19 4.93
N LEU A 38 3.87 -9.47 3.63
CA LEU A 38 5.03 -10.04 2.99
C LEU A 38 5.80 -8.93 2.28
N ALA A 39 7.09 -8.80 2.55
CA ALA A 39 7.97 -7.91 1.82
C ALA A 39 8.69 -8.67 0.70
N SER A 40 8.79 -8.00 -0.45
CA SER A 40 9.56 -8.46 -1.60
C SER A 40 10.61 -7.41 -1.93
N ASP A 41 11.85 -7.84 -2.11
CA ASP A 41 12.93 -6.95 -2.53
C ASP A 41 12.74 -6.58 -4.00
N MET A 42 12.61 -5.28 -4.31
CA MET A 42 12.64 -4.78 -5.69
C MET A 42 14.08 -4.72 -6.25
N LYS A 43 14.93 -5.69 -5.91
CA LYS A 43 16.38 -5.71 -6.21
C LYS A 43 16.69 -5.89 -7.70
N GLY A 44 15.69 -6.06 -8.56
CA GLY A 44 15.84 -6.12 -10.02
C GLY A 44 16.02 -4.77 -10.72
N MET A 45 16.02 -3.65 -9.99
CA MET A 45 16.23 -2.32 -10.58
C MET A 45 17.70 -1.93 -10.75
N GLU A 46 18.63 -2.81 -10.35
CA GLU A 46 20.06 -2.64 -10.57
C GLU A 46 20.46 -3.32 -11.89
N SER A 47 20.77 -2.48 -12.88
CA SER A 47 21.41 -2.81 -14.17
C SER A 47 20.60 -3.66 -15.17
N SER A 48 19.84 -2.99 -16.02
CA SER A 48 19.82 -3.32 -17.46
C SER A 48 20.39 -2.11 -18.21
N PRO A 49 21.42 -2.27 -19.07
CA PRO A 49 21.84 -1.19 -19.95
C PRO A 49 20.64 -0.89 -20.85
N ALA A 50 20.11 0.33 -20.77
CA ALA A 50 19.20 0.81 -21.79
C ALA A 50 20.00 0.89 -23.10
N ASP A 51 19.62 0.09 -24.10
CA ASP A 51 20.08 0.30 -25.47
C ASP A 51 19.75 1.74 -25.87
N PRO A 52 20.69 2.48 -26.50
CA PRO A 52 20.46 3.88 -26.84
C PRO A 52 19.42 3.97 -27.95
N ALA A 53 18.16 4.22 -27.58
CA ALA A 53 17.16 4.70 -28.50
C ALA A 53 17.49 6.16 -28.87
N GLU A 54 17.64 6.35 -30.17
CA GLU A 54 18.07 7.55 -30.87
C GLU A 54 17.13 8.75 -30.64
N ASN A 55 17.75 9.90 -30.32
CA ASN A 55 17.29 11.28 -30.52
C ASN A 55 15.81 11.64 -30.23
N THR A 56 15.54 12.22 -29.05
CA THR A 56 14.62 13.37 -28.94
C THR A 56 15.06 14.29 -27.79
N GLU A 57 15.17 15.59 -28.05
CA GLU A 57 15.80 16.61 -27.19
C GLU A 57 15.16 16.82 -25.80
N PRO A 58 15.93 17.32 -24.80
CA PRO A 58 15.47 17.43 -23.41
C PRO A 58 14.69 18.72 -23.16
N ARG A 59 13.44 18.59 -22.67
CA ARG A 59 12.70 19.71 -22.06
C ARG A 59 13.12 19.88 -20.61
N THR A 60 13.87 20.93 -20.33
CA THR A 60 14.16 21.49 -19.01
C THR A 60 12.87 21.79 -18.24
N LYS A 61 12.70 21.23 -17.03
CA LYS A 61 11.84 21.81 -16.00
C LYS A 61 12.50 21.68 -14.63
N ASP A 62 13.10 22.80 -14.21
CA ASP A 62 13.39 23.14 -12.83
C ASP A 62 12.18 22.85 -11.95
N SER A 63 12.28 21.81 -11.13
CA SER A 63 11.34 21.51 -10.08
C SER A 63 12.08 21.61 -8.75
N ALA A 64 11.52 22.36 -7.80
CA ALA A 64 12.08 22.49 -6.45
C ALA A 64 12.28 21.12 -5.76
N TYR A 65 11.54 20.10 -6.20
CA TYR A 65 11.68 18.71 -5.78
C TYR A 65 13.04 18.10 -6.17
N THR A 66 13.63 18.51 -7.30
CA THR A 66 14.94 18.03 -7.76
C THR A 66 16.08 18.56 -6.87
N LYS A 67 15.94 19.78 -6.33
CA LYS A 67 16.98 20.39 -5.48
C LYS A 67 16.99 19.84 -4.05
N ALA A 68 15.85 19.36 -3.56
CA ALA A 68 15.76 18.70 -2.25
C ALA A 68 16.37 17.28 -2.27
N ALA A 69 16.31 16.59 -3.41
CA ALA A 69 16.87 15.26 -3.62
C ALA A 69 18.40 15.24 -3.88
N LEU A 70 19.07 16.41 -3.92
CA LEU A 70 20.50 16.55 -4.22
C LEU A 70 21.37 16.84 -3.00
N LYS A 71 20.80 16.87 -1.80
CA LYS A 71 21.56 16.98 -0.54
C LYS A 71 21.60 15.64 0.17
N ASP A 72 22.20 14.65 -0.47
CA ASP A 72 22.65 13.43 0.20
C ASP A 72 23.97 13.71 0.94
N GLY A 73 23.99 13.37 2.22
CA GLY A 73 25.22 13.13 2.98
C GLY A 73 25.91 11.85 2.48
N PRO A 74 27.14 11.54 2.94
CA PRO A 74 27.99 10.56 2.29
C PRO A 74 27.35 9.15 2.25
N ASP A 75 27.24 8.65 1.02
CA ASP A 75 26.86 7.28 0.64
C ASP A 75 27.68 6.22 1.37
N GLU A 76 27.08 5.52 2.34
CA GLU A 76 27.56 4.19 2.70
C GLU A 76 26.85 3.16 1.81
N ARG A 77 27.57 2.72 0.77
CA ARG A 77 27.16 1.58 -0.07
C ARG A 77 27.28 0.29 0.75
N PHE A 78 26.14 -0.23 1.21
CA PHE A 78 26.06 -1.54 1.87
C PHE A 78 25.98 -2.66 0.82
N ASP A 79 27.07 -3.41 0.69
CA ASP A 79 27.15 -4.62 -0.13
C ASP A 79 26.39 -5.78 0.56
N THR A 80 25.29 -6.25 -0.03
CA THR A 80 24.43 -7.31 0.54
C THR A 80 24.41 -8.55 -0.34
N SER A 81 25.55 -9.25 -0.37
CA SER A 81 25.68 -10.64 -0.80
C SER A 81 25.72 -11.57 0.42
N ASN A 82 24.68 -11.53 1.27
CA ASN A 82 24.48 -12.52 2.33
C ASN A 82 23.03 -12.49 2.82
N ALA A 83 22.44 -13.68 3.02
CA ALA A 83 21.10 -13.84 3.61
C ALA A 83 20.93 -13.16 4.98
N GLY A 84 22.03 -12.80 5.66
CA GLY A 84 22.04 -11.98 6.88
C GLY A 84 21.80 -10.48 6.68
N GLY A 85 21.95 -9.95 5.45
CA GLY A 85 21.64 -8.55 5.11
C GLY A 85 20.14 -8.26 5.12
N ASN A 86 19.32 -9.22 4.68
CA ASN A 86 17.87 -9.08 4.63
C ASN A 86 17.25 -9.04 6.04
N GLU A 87 17.73 -9.85 6.99
CA GLU A 87 17.18 -9.88 8.36
C GLU A 87 17.34 -8.54 9.09
N THR A 88 18.51 -7.89 8.99
CA THR A 88 18.76 -6.59 9.63
C THR A 88 17.91 -5.50 8.98
N GLN A 89 17.83 -5.49 7.64
CA GLN A 89 16.98 -4.56 6.89
C GLN A 89 15.51 -4.73 7.26
N MET A 90 14.99 -5.96 7.30
CA MET A 90 13.60 -6.24 7.65
C MET A 90 13.28 -5.82 9.09
N ARG A 91 14.20 -6.02 10.03
CA ARG A 91 14.05 -5.48 11.40
C ARG A 91 14.03 -3.95 11.41
N GLY A 92 14.81 -3.29 10.56
CA GLY A 92 14.77 -1.84 10.34
C GLY A 92 13.41 -1.37 9.85
N ILE A 93 12.80 -2.08 8.89
CA ILE A 93 11.43 -1.80 8.42
C ILE A 93 10.43 -1.96 9.57
N ALA A 94 10.50 -3.04 10.35
CA ALA A 94 9.63 -3.22 11.51
C ALA A 94 9.75 -2.07 12.51
N ALA A 95 10.98 -1.63 12.78
CA ALA A 95 11.25 -0.52 13.68
C ALA A 95 10.73 0.82 13.14
N ALA A 96 10.82 1.05 11.82
CA ALA A 96 10.27 2.25 11.16
C ALA A 96 8.74 2.28 11.24
N LEU A 97 8.07 1.17 10.90
CA LEU A 97 6.62 1.06 10.97
C LEU A 97 6.10 1.24 12.41
N SER A 98 6.82 0.69 13.40
CA SER A 98 6.44 0.81 14.81
C SER A 98 6.43 2.24 15.35
N LYS A 99 7.08 3.20 14.67
CA LYS A 99 7.07 4.62 15.05
C LYS A 99 5.82 5.35 14.57
N GLU A 100 5.11 4.80 13.60
CA GLU A 100 3.97 5.46 12.98
C GLU A 100 2.69 5.25 13.81
N LYS A 101 1.87 6.31 13.91
CA LYS A 101 0.59 6.22 14.62
C LYS A 101 -0.31 5.18 13.97
N GLY A 102 -0.95 4.38 14.81
CA GLY A 102 -1.89 3.34 14.42
C GLY A 102 -1.30 1.94 14.46
N PHE A 103 0.01 1.77 14.28
CA PHE A 103 0.68 0.48 14.50
C PHE A 103 0.71 0.16 16.00
N ARG A 104 -0.10 -0.80 16.44
CA ARG A 104 -0.12 -1.32 17.81
C ARG A 104 0.96 -2.37 18.03
N SER A 105 1.24 -3.17 17.00
CA SER A 105 2.31 -4.17 16.99
C SER A 105 2.84 -4.39 15.58
N VAL A 106 4.17 -4.48 15.45
CA VAL A 106 4.87 -4.89 14.23
C VAL A 106 5.91 -5.93 14.60
N ARG A 107 5.67 -7.19 14.24
CA ARG A 107 6.57 -8.31 14.56
C ARG A 107 7.16 -8.87 13.28
N TYR A 108 8.48 -8.84 13.16
CA TYR A 108 9.15 -9.55 12.09
C TYR A 108 9.26 -11.05 12.42
N MET A 109 8.70 -11.88 11.55
CA MET A 109 8.56 -13.32 11.73
C MET A 109 9.62 -14.13 10.96
N GLY A 110 10.62 -13.45 10.37
CA GLY A 110 11.59 -14.04 9.46
C GLY A 110 11.00 -14.26 8.06
N ARG A 111 11.85 -14.65 7.09
CA ARG A 111 11.43 -14.95 5.69
C ARG A 111 10.59 -13.81 5.08
N ASN A 112 11.01 -12.57 5.32
CA ASN A 112 10.35 -11.34 4.84
C ASN A 112 8.87 -11.20 5.25
N ARG A 113 8.44 -11.88 6.32
CA ARG A 113 7.07 -11.81 6.82
C ARG A 113 6.98 -10.96 8.07
N PHE A 114 5.99 -10.08 8.11
CA PHE A 114 5.62 -9.28 9.26
C PHE A 114 4.23 -9.69 9.74
N GLU A 115 4.02 -9.70 11.04
CA GLU A 115 2.70 -9.77 11.66
C GLU A 115 2.36 -8.39 12.22
N ILE A 116 1.25 -7.83 11.75
CA ILE A 116 0.82 -6.46 12.01
C ILE A 116 -0.50 -6.48 12.79
N ASP A 117 -0.57 -5.63 13.81
CA ASP A 117 -1.82 -5.15 14.41
C ASP A 117 -1.84 -3.62 14.25
N TYR A 118 -2.74 -3.15 13.41
CA TYR A 118 -2.94 -1.74 13.12
C TYR A 118 -4.38 -1.33 13.44
N ALA A 119 -4.53 -0.19 14.12
CA ALA A 119 -5.82 0.43 14.31
C ALA A 119 -5.70 1.94 14.42
N ILE A 120 -6.48 2.66 13.62
CA ILE A 120 -6.57 4.12 13.66
C ILE A 120 -8.04 4.52 13.65
N SER A 121 -8.35 5.65 14.28
CA SER A 121 -9.66 6.27 14.20
C SER A 121 -9.50 7.79 14.20
N GLY A 122 -10.51 8.48 13.67
CA GLY A 122 -10.54 9.92 13.63
C GLY A 122 -11.69 10.43 12.77
N ARG A 123 -11.51 11.62 12.20
CA ARG A 123 -12.42 12.19 11.21
C ARG A 123 -11.69 12.34 9.88
N LEU A 124 -12.27 11.83 8.80
CA LEU A 124 -11.72 11.96 7.45
C LEU A 124 -11.77 13.43 7.02
N THR A 125 -10.64 14.10 7.17
CA THR A 125 -10.40 15.47 6.65
C THR A 125 -9.48 15.47 5.44
N HIS A 126 -8.71 14.40 5.28
CA HIS A 126 -7.76 14.16 4.19
C HIS A 126 -7.86 12.69 3.76
N SER A 127 -7.19 12.36 2.65
CA SER A 127 -7.07 10.98 2.22
C SER A 127 -6.31 10.14 3.25
N PHE A 128 -6.72 8.89 3.40
CA PHE A 128 -6.06 7.89 4.24
C PHE A 128 -5.49 6.78 3.34
N LEU A 129 -4.24 6.42 3.57
CA LEU A 129 -3.52 5.36 2.85
C LEU A 129 -3.00 4.36 3.86
N PHE A 130 -3.08 3.07 3.55
CA PHE A 130 -2.50 2.02 4.38
C PHE A 130 -1.97 0.86 3.55
N PRO A 131 -0.76 0.34 3.84
CA PRO A 131 0.31 1.01 4.58
C PRO A 131 0.93 2.14 3.74
N PHE A 132 1.50 3.15 4.39
CA PHE A 132 2.33 4.16 3.75
C PHE A 132 3.42 4.59 4.72
N ASN A 133 4.69 4.41 4.36
CA ASN A 133 5.78 4.80 5.25
C ASN A 133 7.04 5.12 4.43
N SER A 134 7.48 6.38 4.46
CA SER A 134 8.64 6.85 3.70
C SER A 134 9.95 6.24 4.18
N ASP A 135 10.10 6.04 5.49
CA ASP A 135 11.32 5.53 6.10
C ASP A 135 11.53 4.04 5.77
N ALA A 136 10.43 3.28 5.76
CA ALA A 136 10.39 1.90 5.30
C ALA A 136 10.31 1.79 3.76
N LYS A 137 10.23 2.92 3.04
CA LYS A 137 10.09 3.03 1.58
C LYS A 137 8.88 2.26 1.02
N ILE A 138 7.79 2.18 1.79
CA ILE A 138 6.52 1.57 1.39
C ILE A 138 5.63 2.67 0.83
N ILE A 139 5.43 2.64 -0.50
CA ILE A 139 4.72 3.69 -1.23
C ILE A 139 3.45 3.21 -1.95
N LEU A 140 3.28 1.89 -2.10
CA LEU A 140 2.11 1.29 -2.73
C LEU A 140 1.13 0.84 -1.63
N PRO A 141 0.00 1.54 -1.43
CA PRO A 141 -0.93 1.24 -0.36
C PRO A 141 -1.83 0.06 -0.72
N PHE A 142 -2.24 -0.71 0.28
CA PHE A 142 -3.28 -1.73 0.15
C PHE A 142 -4.66 -1.12 0.09
N VAL A 143 -4.90 -0.09 0.90
CA VAL A 143 -6.17 0.64 1.02
C VAL A 143 -5.89 2.12 0.81
N ALA A 144 -6.69 2.73 -0.06
CA ALA A 144 -6.74 4.16 -0.29
C ALA A 144 -8.18 4.65 -0.10
N VAL A 145 -8.38 5.52 0.87
CA VAL A 145 -9.63 6.23 1.12
C VAL A 145 -9.42 7.68 0.71
N GLU A 146 -10.10 8.10 -0.34
CA GLU A 146 -9.94 9.43 -0.94
C GLU A 146 -11.17 10.27 -0.64
N LEU A 147 -10.98 11.40 0.04
CA LEU A 147 -12.01 12.43 0.12
C LEU A 147 -11.99 13.25 -1.18
N ARG A 148 -13.10 13.29 -1.92
CA ARG A 148 -13.20 13.89 -3.25
C ARG A 148 -14.30 14.96 -3.23
N GLY A 149 -13.92 16.21 -3.46
CA GLY A 149 -14.85 17.34 -3.34
C GLY A 149 -15.43 17.47 -1.93
N ASP A 150 -16.66 17.97 -1.83
CA ASP A 150 -17.27 18.29 -0.54
C ASP A 150 -18.10 17.14 0.08
N ASP A 151 -18.47 16.11 -0.68
CA ASP A 151 -19.44 15.10 -0.21
C ASP A 151 -19.12 13.66 -0.61
N ARG A 152 -17.96 13.38 -1.26
CA ARG A 152 -17.64 12.03 -1.72
C ARG A 152 -16.46 11.43 -1.00
N VAL A 153 -16.60 10.17 -0.60
CA VAL A 153 -15.48 9.31 -0.20
C VAL A 153 -15.38 8.17 -1.18
N ARG A 154 -14.21 7.98 -1.77
CA ARG A 154 -13.90 6.84 -2.65
C ARG A 154 -12.96 5.90 -1.91
N VAL A 155 -13.40 4.68 -1.70
CA VAL A 155 -12.62 3.59 -1.14
C VAL A 155 -12.11 2.73 -2.29
N LYS A 156 -10.80 2.49 -2.32
CA LYS A 156 -10.15 1.50 -3.17
C LYS A 156 -9.23 0.65 -2.33
N ALA A 157 -9.23 -0.66 -2.55
CA ALA A 157 -8.29 -1.55 -1.88
C ALA A 157 -7.41 -2.32 -2.89
N PRO A 158 -6.52 -1.64 -3.63
CA PRO A 158 -5.72 -2.26 -4.68
C PRO A 158 -4.84 -3.41 -4.18
N GLY A 159 -4.36 -3.36 -2.93
CA GLY A 159 -3.56 -4.45 -2.34
C GLY A 159 -4.33 -5.75 -2.11
N TYR A 160 -5.65 -5.72 -2.22
CA TYR A 160 -6.52 -6.90 -2.05
C TYR A 160 -6.92 -7.52 -3.40
N SER A 161 -6.10 -7.30 -4.43
CA SER A 161 -6.22 -7.93 -5.75
C SER A 161 -4.94 -8.69 -6.08
N SER A 162 -5.07 -9.84 -6.76
CA SER A 162 -3.94 -10.59 -7.30
C SER A 162 -3.17 -9.83 -8.40
N ASN A 163 -3.74 -8.75 -8.93
CA ASN A 163 -3.10 -7.87 -9.91
C ASN A 163 -2.38 -6.68 -9.25
N PHE A 164 -2.26 -6.63 -7.92
CA PHE A 164 -1.62 -5.52 -7.22
C PHE A 164 -0.19 -5.26 -7.70
N ASP A 165 0.62 -6.31 -7.81
CA ASP A 165 2.02 -6.19 -8.26
C ASP A 165 2.13 -5.79 -9.74
N GLN A 166 1.10 -6.10 -10.55
CA GLN A 166 1.02 -5.69 -11.95
C GLN A 166 0.64 -4.20 -12.11
N SER A 167 0.05 -3.61 -11.08
CA SER A 167 -0.25 -2.17 -11.05
C SER A 167 1.00 -1.30 -10.80
N ALA A 168 2.12 -1.92 -10.40
CA ALA A 168 3.41 -1.27 -10.34
C ALA A 168 3.97 -1.03 -11.76
N PRO A 169 4.81 0.02 -11.95
CA PRO A 169 5.44 0.29 -13.25
C PRO A 169 6.11 -0.97 -13.84
N PRO A 170 6.21 -1.13 -15.18
CA PRO A 170 6.83 -2.32 -15.79
C PRO A 170 8.22 -2.67 -15.24
N MET A 171 8.97 -1.66 -14.81
CA MET A 171 10.30 -1.80 -14.17
C MET A 171 10.26 -2.39 -12.74
N ALA A 172 9.09 -2.45 -12.11
CA ALA A 172 8.85 -2.97 -10.78
C ALA A 172 8.27 -4.41 -10.77
N GLN A 173 7.93 -4.94 -11.96
CA GLN A 173 7.36 -6.28 -12.12
C GLN A 173 8.48 -7.34 -12.08
N GLY A 174 9.02 -7.60 -10.89
CA GLY A 174 9.95 -8.71 -10.64
C GLY A 174 9.23 -10.06 -10.56
N GLY A 175 9.92 -11.15 -10.92
CA GLY A 175 9.38 -12.53 -10.98
C GLY A 175 8.85 -13.13 -9.67
N SER A 176 8.93 -12.40 -8.55
CA SER A 176 8.41 -12.79 -7.23
C SER A 176 6.92 -12.53 -7.04
N GLY A 177 6.25 -11.79 -7.94
CA GLY A 177 4.84 -11.40 -7.78
C GLY A 177 3.85 -12.58 -7.75
N ASN A 178 4.24 -13.74 -8.31
CA ASN A 178 3.36 -14.91 -8.33
C ASN A 178 3.18 -15.56 -6.94
N ASP A 179 4.17 -15.48 -6.05
CA ASP A 179 4.05 -16.07 -4.71
C ASP A 179 3.35 -15.13 -3.72
N ALA A 180 3.51 -13.83 -3.92
CA ALA A 180 2.78 -12.80 -3.20
C ALA A 180 1.27 -12.85 -3.49
N ALA A 181 0.88 -12.97 -4.77
CA ALA A 181 -0.52 -13.14 -5.16
C ALA A 181 -1.15 -14.43 -4.60
N LYS A 182 -0.39 -15.53 -4.52
CA LYS A 182 -0.84 -16.80 -3.93
C LYS A 182 -1.07 -16.73 -2.42
N ALA A 183 -0.43 -15.78 -1.73
CA ALA A 183 -0.54 -15.66 -0.28
C ALA A 183 -1.77 -14.87 0.18
N LEU A 184 -2.49 -14.21 -0.73
CA LEU A 184 -3.70 -13.45 -0.44
C LEU A 184 -4.80 -14.34 0.15
N ASP A 185 -5.05 -14.22 1.46
CA ASP A 185 -6.17 -14.86 2.14
C ASP A 185 -6.72 -13.94 3.22
N GLY A 186 -7.82 -13.26 2.94
CA GLY A 186 -8.36 -12.36 3.93
C GLY A 186 -9.81 -12.00 3.74
N VAL A 187 -10.25 -11.08 4.58
CA VAL A 187 -11.56 -10.45 4.48
C VAL A 187 -11.36 -8.95 4.62
N PHE A 188 -12.00 -8.19 3.74
CA PHE A 188 -12.14 -6.75 3.88
C PHE A 188 -13.60 -6.41 4.13
N THR A 189 -13.87 -5.66 5.18
CA THR A 189 -15.25 -5.27 5.55
C THR A 189 -15.36 -3.75 5.59
N LEU A 190 -16.33 -3.20 4.86
CA LEU A 190 -16.74 -1.80 4.95
C LEU A 190 -18.08 -1.70 5.68
N THR A 191 -18.11 -0.95 6.79
CA THR A 191 -19.34 -0.59 7.52
C THR A 191 -19.61 0.90 7.35
N THR A 192 -20.87 1.27 7.11
CA THR A 192 -21.26 2.67 6.92
C THR A 192 -22.76 2.93 7.16
N ASP A 193 -23.11 4.11 7.67
CA ASP A 193 -24.46 4.69 7.58
C ASP A 193 -24.58 5.76 6.48
N ALA A 194 -23.51 6.01 5.73
CA ALA A 194 -23.51 6.89 4.58
C ALA A 194 -24.29 6.27 3.41
N GLU A 195 -24.74 7.12 2.48
CA GLU A 195 -25.35 6.62 1.25
C GLU A 195 -24.28 5.94 0.38
N ILE A 196 -24.49 4.66 0.05
CA ILE A 196 -23.64 3.90 -0.85
C ILE A 196 -24.06 4.22 -2.29
N ILE A 197 -23.15 4.83 -3.04
CA ILE A 197 -23.39 5.30 -4.41
C ILE A 197 -23.03 4.21 -5.42
N SER A 198 -21.92 3.53 -5.17
CA SER A 198 -21.47 2.40 -5.97
C SER A 198 -20.56 1.50 -5.16
N GLN A 199 -20.50 0.23 -5.54
CA GLN A 199 -19.69 -0.82 -4.92
C GLN A 199 -19.57 -2.01 -5.89
N ASN A 200 -18.57 -2.89 -5.71
CA ASN A 200 -18.33 -4.03 -6.61
C ASN A 200 -18.40 -5.43 -5.96
N GLN A 201 -19.02 -5.58 -4.79
CA GLN A 201 -19.45 -6.89 -4.27
C GLN A 201 -20.75 -7.36 -4.90
N GLU A 202 -20.78 -8.64 -5.25
CA GLU A 202 -21.93 -9.30 -5.88
C GLU A 202 -23.13 -9.37 -4.94
N ASP A 203 -22.91 -9.77 -3.68
CA ASP A 203 -23.95 -9.83 -2.66
C ASP A 203 -24.48 -8.44 -2.23
N GLY A 204 -23.76 -7.38 -2.61
CA GLY A 204 -24.07 -6.01 -2.26
C GLY A 204 -23.96 -5.71 -0.76
N ALA A 205 -24.68 -4.67 -0.33
CA ALA A 205 -24.65 -4.20 1.04
C ALA A 205 -25.75 -4.86 1.89
N GLN A 206 -25.36 -5.45 3.01
CA GLN A 206 -26.24 -6.11 3.96
C GLN A 206 -26.55 -5.18 5.14
N ALA A 207 -27.70 -5.37 5.79
CA ALA A 207 -28.04 -4.62 7.00
C ALA A 207 -27.13 -5.03 8.16
N ALA A 208 -26.67 -4.06 8.95
CA ALA A 208 -25.85 -4.25 10.14
C ALA A 208 -26.30 -3.31 11.26
N ALA A 209 -25.89 -3.58 12.51
CA ALA A 209 -26.31 -2.78 13.66
C ALA A 209 -25.99 -1.28 13.54
N GLN A 210 -24.93 -0.95 12.81
CA GLN A 210 -24.46 0.43 12.59
C GLN A 210 -24.68 0.89 11.13
N GLY A 211 -25.73 0.41 10.46
CA GLY A 211 -26.09 0.82 9.10
C GLY A 211 -26.01 -0.32 8.11
N LYS A 212 -25.09 -0.23 7.15
CA LYS A 212 -24.86 -1.22 6.11
C LYS A 212 -23.44 -1.76 6.18
N GLN A 213 -23.27 -3.01 5.80
CA GLN A 213 -21.98 -3.67 5.72
C GLN A 213 -21.79 -4.27 4.32
N ILE A 214 -20.60 -4.10 3.74
CA ILE A 214 -20.16 -4.81 2.54
C ILE A 214 -18.92 -5.60 2.92
N MET A 215 -18.89 -6.89 2.59
CA MET A 215 -17.79 -7.80 2.93
C MET A 215 -17.21 -8.41 1.66
N TRP A 216 -15.92 -8.21 1.41
CA TRP A 216 -15.18 -8.87 0.34
C TRP A 216 -14.35 -10.02 0.92
N LYS A 217 -14.59 -11.24 0.45
CA LYS A 217 -13.64 -12.36 0.66
C LYS A 217 -12.50 -12.21 -0.33
N ILE A 218 -11.28 -12.11 0.18
CA ILE A 218 -10.06 -11.91 -0.61
C ILE A 218 -9.32 -13.24 -0.70
N THR A 219 -9.03 -13.66 -1.93
CA THR A 219 -8.36 -14.91 -2.27
C THR A 219 -7.37 -14.66 -3.41
N PRO A 220 -6.51 -15.64 -3.77
CA PRO A 220 -5.65 -15.50 -4.94
C PRO A 220 -6.41 -15.35 -6.27
N LEU A 221 -7.71 -15.68 -6.29
CA LEU A 221 -8.59 -15.52 -7.46
C LEU A 221 -9.24 -14.14 -7.54
N THR A 222 -9.07 -13.28 -6.53
CA THR A 222 -9.64 -11.93 -6.51
C THR A 222 -8.87 -11.01 -7.46
N THR A 223 -9.33 -10.89 -8.71
CA THR A 223 -8.69 -10.05 -9.73
C THR A 223 -9.12 -8.59 -9.65
N GLU A 224 -10.38 -8.32 -9.30
CA GLU A 224 -10.90 -6.97 -9.10
C GLU A 224 -10.73 -6.53 -7.64
N ALA A 225 -10.01 -5.43 -7.45
CA ALA A 225 -9.84 -4.85 -6.13
C ALA A 225 -11.18 -4.36 -5.55
N PRO A 226 -11.41 -4.52 -4.23
CA PRO A 226 -12.56 -3.93 -3.56
C PRO A 226 -12.67 -2.43 -3.82
N THR A 227 -13.85 -1.97 -4.22
CA THR A 227 -14.15 -0.55 -4.42
C THR A 227 -15.52 -0.18 -3.89
N ALA A 228 -15.62 1.03 -3.34
CA ALA A 228 -16.89 1.64 -2.97
C ALA A 228 -16.82 3.17 -3.10
N THR A 229 -17.95 3.80 -3.41
CA THR A 229 -18.12 5.24 -3.34
C THR A 229 -19.27 5.55 -2.39
N LEU A 230 -19.00 6.41 -1.41
CA LEU A 230 -19.96 6.85 -0.41
C LEU A 230 -20.25 8.35 -0.58
N ARG A 231 -21.50 8.75 -0.30
CA ARG A 231 -21.84 10.16 -0.07
C ARG A 231 -21.89 10.44 1.42
N VAL A 232 -21.09 11.41 1.87
CA VAL A 232 -20.93 11.84 3.26
C VAL A 232 -21.35 13.30 3.43
N SER A 233 -21.68 13.70 4.64
CA SER A 233 -21.84 15.09 5.06
C SER A 233 -20.52 15.64 5.61
N ARG A 234 -20.47 16.94 5.92
CA ARG A 234 -19.31 17.61 6.52
C ARG A 234 -19.43 17.68 8.04
#